data_AF-A0A9W6YJ05-F1
#
_entry.id   AF-A0A9W6YJ05-F1
#
_cell.length_a   1.000
_cell.length_b   1.000
_cell.length_c   1.000
_cell.angle_alpha   90.00
_cell.angle_beta   90.00
_cell.angle_gamma   90.00
#
_symmetry.space_group_name_H-M   'P 1'
#
loop_
_entity.id
_entity.type
_entity.pdbx_description
1 polymer ?
#
loop_
_entity_poly.entity_id
_entity_poly.type
_entity_poly.pdbx_seq_one_letter_code
_entity_poly.pdbx_strand_id
1 'polypeptide(L)'
;MRVLQIAGLALLWVWTGVQVVTAASCSDLVSSGDKAVGISAVDSPACPSAGGVGCFGGDSTCRFCMEFNTTNSAHLLPCSGTTVTPTVVPTPAPTAASTASSTPTSADDDCSEGLPVA
;
A
#
# COMPACT_ATOMS: atom_id res chain seq x y z
N MET A 1 -17.71 -2.49 -54.29
CA MET A 1 -16.54 -3.07 -53.60
C MET A 1 -15.89 -2.12 -52.58
N ARG A 2 -15.82 -0.79 -52.80
CA ARG A 2 -15.22 0.17 -51.84
C ARG A 2 -16.05 0.50 -50.59
N VAL A 3 -17.38 0.33 -50.66
CA VAL A 3 -18.30 0.61 -49.53
C VAL A 3 -18.20 -0.45 -48.42
N LEU A 4 -17.85 -1.69 -48.76
CA LEU A 4 -17.67 -2.78 -47.79
C LEU A 4 -16.39 -2.64 -46.95
N GLN A 5 -15.37 -1.93 -47.43
CA GLN A 5 -14.12 -1.74 -46.68
C GLN A 5 -14.26 -0.70 -45.55
N ILE A 6 -15.10 0.31 -45.73
CA ILE A 6 -15.28 1.41 -44.75
C ILE A 6 -16.08 0.93 -43.53
N ALA A 7 -17.07 0.05 -43.73
CA ALA A 7 -17.84 -0.56 -42.65
C ALA A 7 -17.00 -1.52 -41.78
N GLY A 8 -16.06 -2.26 -42.39
CA GLY A 8 -15.15 -3.15 -41.66
C GLY A 8 -14.16 -2.38 -40.77
N LEU A 9 -13.67 -1.23 -41.25
CA LEU A 9 -12.78 -0.36 -40.48
C LEU A 9 -13.50 0.23 -39.26
N ALA A 10 -14.74 0.73 -39.41
CA ALA A 10 -15.50 1.30 -38.29
C ALA A 10 -15.82 0.28 -37.18
N LEU A 11 -16.08 -0.99 -37.54
CA LEU A 11 -16.31 -2.07 -36.58
C LEU A 11 -15.04 -2.49 -35.83
N LEU A 12 -13.84 -2.30 -36.42
CA LEU A 12 -12.56 -2.59 -35.76
C LEU A 12 -12.19 -1.54 -34.68
N TRP A 13 -12.65 -0.29 -34.80
CA TRP A 13 -12.38 0.75 -33.79
C TRP A 13 -13.28 0.65 -32.55
N VAL A 14 -14.47 0.05 -32.66
CA VAL A 14 -15.37 -0.14 -31.51
C VAL A 14 -14.88 -1.26 -30.57
N TRP A 15 -13.99 -2.14 -31.04
CA TRP A 15 -13.43 -3.24 -30.22
C TRP A 15 -12.24 -2.81 -29.33
N THR A 16 -11.75 -1.58 -29.46
CA THR A 16 -10.86 -1.02 -28.41
C THR A 16 -11.74 -0.65 -27.21
N GLY A 17 -12.02 -1.66 -26.37
CA GLY A 17 -12.91 -1.54 -25.23
C GLY A 17 -12.56 -0.34 -24.35
N VAL A 18 -13.56 0.47 -24.05
CA VAL A 18 -13.43 1.54 -23.07
C VAL A 18 -13.24 0.87 -21.71
N GLN A 19 -12.02 0.92 -21.17
CA GLN A 19 -11.74 0.39 -19.84
C GLN A 19 -12.21 1.45 -18.84
N VAL A 20 -13.39 1.24 -18.25
CA VAL A 20 -13.88 2.07 -17.15
C VAL A 20 -13.06 1.71 -15.92
N VAL A 21 -11.97 2.43 -15.70
CA VAL A 21 -11.23 2.37 -14.43
C VAL A 21 -12.12 3.06 -13.40
N THR A 22 -12.88 2.28 -12.64
CA THR A 22 -13.50 2.80 -11.42
C THR A 22 -12.37 3.25 -10.51
N ALA A 23 -12.29 4.55 -10.21
CA ALA A 23 -11.31 5.08 -9.27
C ALA A 23 -11.48 4.33 -7.94
N ALA A 24 -10.53 3.47 -7.61
CA ALA A 24 -10.49 2.78 -6.34
C ALA A 24 -10.35 3.83 -5.25
N SER A 25 -11.15 3.75 -4.20
CA SER A 25 -10.96 4.61 -3.04
C SER A 25 -9.65 4.23 -2.35
N CYS A 26 -8.99 5.16 -1.64
CA CYS A 26 -7.72 4.85 -0.98
C CYS A 26 -7.83 3.63 -0.06
N SER A 27 -8.97 3.47 0.63
CA SER A 27 -9.23 2.30 1.45
C SER A 27 -9.23 0.98 0.67
N ASP A 28 -9.61 0.96 -0.60
CA ASP A 28 -9.64 -0.28 -1.42
C ASP A 28 -8.24 -0.76 -1.79
N LEU A 29 -7.23 0.11 -1.71
CA LEU A 29 -5.83 -0.22 -2.00
C LEU A 29 -5.16 -0.99 -0.86
N VAL A 30 -5.80 -1.03 0.32
CA VAL A 30 -5.27 -1.67 1.53
C VAL A 30 -5.65 -3.16 1.52
N SER A 31 -4.67 -4.04 1.76
CA SER A 31 -4.92 -5.47 1.84
C SER A 31 -5.88 -5.82 2.98
N SER A 32 -6.59 -6.94 2.83
CA SER A 32 -7.45 -7.49 3.90
C SER A 32 -6.66 -7.79 5.19
N GLY A 33 -5.38 -8.15 5.08
CA GLY A 33 -4.50 -8.37 6.25
C GLY A 33 -4.23 -7.10 7.02
N ASP A 34 -3.92 -6.00 6.33
CA ASP A 34 -3.67 -4.69 6.92
C ASP A 34 -4.95 -4.12 7.58
N LYS A 35 -6.10 -4.28 6.91
CA LYS A 35 -7.41 -3.94 7.47
C LYS A 35 -7.70 -4.67 8.77
N ALA A 36 -7.36 -5.96 8.86
CA ALA A 36 -7.57 -6.77 10.06
C ALA A 36 -6.73 -6.29 11.26
N VAL A 37 -5.61 -5.61 11.02
CA VAL A 37 -4.76 -5.03 12.06
C VAL A 37 -4.96 -3.52 12.24
N GLY A 38 -6.05 -2.96 11.72
CA GLY A 38 -6.44 -1.57 11.95
C GLY A 38 -5.69 -0.55 11.11
N ILE A 39 -5.15 -0.98 9.97
CA ILE A 39 -4.54 -0.12 8.96
C ILE A 39 -5.57 0.11 7.85
N SER A 40 -5.73 1.36 7.46
CA SER A 40 -6.58 1.79 6.36
C SER A 40 -5.84 2.85 5.55
N ALA A 41 -6.50 3.50 4.60
CA ALA A 41 -5.89 4.54 3.82
C ALA A 41 -6.87 5.64 3.42
N VAL A 42 -6.36 6.86 3.42
CA VAL A 42 -7.12 8.08 3.11
C VAL A 42 -6.38 8.90 2.07
N ASP A 43 -7.13 9.72 1.34
CA ASP A 43 -6.54 10.68 0.43
C ASP A 43 -5.78 11.76 1.23
N SER A 44 -4.57 12.08 0.77
CA SER A 44 -3.63 12.95 1.46
C SER A 44 -2.77 13.68 0.42
N PRO A 45 -3.04 14.98 0.16
CA PRO A 45 -2.27 15.76 -0.82
C PRO A 45 -0.80 15.98 -0.43
N ALA A 46 -0.44 15.65 0.81
CA ALA A 46 0.94 15.64 1.28
C ALA A 46 1.77 14.47 0.73
N CYS A 47 1.15 13.46 0.11
CA CYS A 47 1.86 12.33 -0.47
C CYS A 47 2.48 12.72 -1.82
N PRO A 48 3.82 12.68 -1.96
CA PRO A 48 4.47 12.95 -3.23
C PRO A 48 4.24 11.81 -4.21
N SER A 49 4.16 12.10 -5.51
CA SER A 49 3.96 11.11 -6.57
C SER A 49 5.08 10.06 -6.66
N ALA A 50 6.27 10.37 -6.14
CA ALA A 50 7.36 9.39 -6.02
C ALA A 50 7.10 8.33 -4.93
N GLY A 51 6.03 8.48 -4.14
CA GLY A 51 5.81 7.73 -2.91
C GLY A 51 6.69 8.24 -1.77
N GLY A 52 6.48 7.65 -0.59
CA GLY A 52 7.19 8.01 0.64
C GLY A 52 6.75 7.11 1.78
N VAL A 53 7.39 7.24 2.95
CA VAL A 53 7.02 6.43 4.13
C VAL A 53 5.55 6.69 4.47
N GLY A 54 4.72 5.65 4.36
CA GLY A 54 3.28 5.71 4.62
C GLY A 54 2.43 6.20 3.46
N CYS A 55 2.99 6.55 2.30
CA CYS A 55 2.23 6.94 1.10
C CYS A 55 2.18 5.80 0.09
N PHE A 56 1.06 5.68 -0.60
CA PHE A 56 0.97 4.85 -1.80
C PHE A 56 1.77 5.58 -2.89
N GLY A 57 2.69 4.86 -3.55
CA GLY A 57 3.51 5.44 -4.61
C GLY A 57 2.73 5.65 -5.93
N GLY A 58 3.41 6.20 -6.93
CA GLY A 58 2.87 6.38 -8.28
C GLY A 58 1.87 7.54 -8.36
N ASP A 59 0.80 7.34 -9.14
CA ASP A 59 -0.21 8.39 -9.40
C ASP A 59 -1.25 8.51 -8.27
N SER A 60 -1.07 7.80 -7.15
CA SER A 60 -2.02 7.80 -6.03
C SER A 60 -1.63 8.83 -4.97
N THR A 61 -2.61 9.62 -4.52
CA THR A 61 -2.48 10.59 -3.41
C THR A 61 -2.81 9.95 -2.05
N CYS A 62 -2.80 8.63 -1.96
CA CYS A 62 -3.25 7.92 -0.78
C CYS A 62 -2.15 7.79 0.28
N ARG A 63 -2.53 7.83 1.56
CA ARG A 63 -1.66 7.57 2.71
C ARG A 63 -2.26 6.50 3.60
N PHE A 64 -1.44 5.58 4.08
CA PHE A 64 -1.80 4.68 5.17
C PHE A 64 -2.14 5.48 6.43
N CYS A 65 -3.16 5.02 7.15
CA CYS A 65 -3.64 5.63 8.37
C CYS A 65 -4.16 4.58 9.35
N MET A 66 -4.19 4.95 10.62
CA MET A 66 -4.70 4.12 11.71
C MET A 66 -6.21 4.26 11.83
N GLU A 67 -6.93 3.17 11.60
CA GLU A 67 -8.39 3.06 11.79
C GLU A 67 -8.72 2.74 13.26
N PHE A 68 -7.93 1.86 13.88
CA PHE A 68 -7.98 1.57 15.32
C PHE A 68 -6.59 1.17 15.82
N ASN A 69 -6.32 1.41 17.12
CA ASN A 69 -5.00 1.23 17.70
C ASN A 69 -4.64 -0.26 17.89
N THR A 70 -3.60 -0.70 17.18
CA THR A 70 -2.93 -1.98 17.33
C THR A 70 -1.42 -1.78 17.30
N THR A 71 -0.66 -2.81 17.68
CA THR A 71 0.82 -2.79 17.55
C THR A 71 1.28 -2.44 16.13
N ASN A 72 0.54 -2.84 15.10
CA ASN A 72 0.92 -2.65 13.70
C ASN A 72 0.47 -1.27 13.15
N SER A 73 -0.62 -0.72 13.67
CA SER A 73 -1.16 0.57 13.21
C SER A 73 -0.68 1.77 14.06
N ALA A 74 -0.13 1.54 15.25
CA ALA A 74 0.26 2.58 16.21
C ALA A 74 1.30 3.59 15.67
N HIS A 75 2.08 3.22 14.67
CA HIS A 75 3.03 4.14 14.02
C HIS A 75 2.36 5.07 12.99
N LEU A 76 1.14 4.75 12.55
CA LEU A 76 0.44 5.51 11.53
C LEU A 76 -0.33 6.67 12.14
N LEU A 77 -0.48 7.76 11.38
CA LEU A 77 -1.39 8.83 11.76
C LEU A 77 -2.83 8.33 11.70
N PRO A 78 -3.73 8.79 12.60
CA PRO A 78 -5.14 8.41 12.54
C PRO A 78 -5.77 8.82 11.21
N CYS A 79 -6.72 8.00 10.74
CA CYS A 79 -7.52 8.33 9.58
C CYS A 79 -8.39 9.57 9.88
N SER A 80 -8.59 10.43 8.88
CA SER A 80 -9.43 11.62 9.02
C SER A 80 -10.85 11.22 9.43
N GLY A 81 -11.29 11.61 10.63
CA GLY A 81 -12.60 11.24 11.20
C GLY A 81 -12.53 10.20 12.32
N THR A 82 -11.38 9.56 12.52
CA THR A 82 -11.18 8.62 13.63
C THR A 82 -10.67 9.37 14.86
N THR A 83 -11.54 9.56 15.86
CA THR A 83 -11.10 9.99 17.19
C THR A 83 -10.45 8.80 17.89
N VAL A 84 -9.14 8.64 17.73
CA VAL A 84 -8.38 7.63 18.47
C VAL A 84 -8.16 8.14 19.89
N THR A 85 -8.88 7.58 20.85
CA THR A 85 -8.53 7.78 22.26
C THR A 85 -7.15 7.17 22.46
N PRO A 86 -6.13 7.92 22.92
CA PRO A 86 -4.82 7.34 23.17
C PRO A 86 -4.97 6.29 24.28
N THR A 87 -4.96 5.01 23.91
CA THR A 87 -4.75 3.93 24.86
C THR A 87 -3.31 4.08 25.34
N VAL A 88 -3.15 4.65 26.54
CA VAL A 88 -1.89 4.65 27.27
C VAL A 88 -1.54 3.21 27.61
N VAL A 89 -0.87 2.53 26.68
CA VAL A 89 -0.21 1.26 26.97
C VAL A 89 0.91 1.60 27.96
N PRO A 90 0.94 1.02 29.18
CA PRO A 90 2.03 1.28 30.09
C PRO A 90 3.33 0.84 29.41
N THR A 91 4.28 1.77 29.27
CA THR A 91 5.64 1.46 28.85
C THR A 91 6.17 0.35 29.77
N PRO A 92 6.44 -0.87 29.29
CA PRO A 92 7.12 -1.84 30.12
C PRO A 92 8.46 -1.22 30.51
N ALA A 93 8.75 -1.16 31.81
CA ALA A 93 10.05 -0.75 32.32
C ALA A 93 11.15 -1.52 31.56
N PRO A 94 12.33 -0.93 31.30
CA PRO A 94 13.41 -1.64 30.62
C PRO A 94 13.78 -2.88 31.47
N THR A 95 13.33 -4.05 31.03
CA THR A 95 13.76 -5.32 31.59
C THR A 95 15.25 -5.44 31.30
N ALA A 96 16.06 -5.39 32.36
CA ALA A 96 17.49 -5.67 32.26
C ALA A 96 17.68 -7.00 31.54
N ALA A 97 18.38 -6.96 30.41
CA ALA A 97 18.67 -8.11 29.58
C ALA A 97 19.40 -9.18 30.42
N SER A 98 18.72 -10.29 30.71
CA SER A 98 19.39 -11.50 31.15
C SER A 98 19.82 -12.25 29.91
N THR A 99 21.12 -12.16 29.64
CA THR A 99 21.84 -12.81 28.55
C THR A 99 21.58 -14.32 28.54
N ALA A 100 20.76 -14.79 27.61
CA ALA A 100 20.81 -16.16 27.11
C ALA A 100 20.91 -16.09 25.59
N SER A 101 22.13 -16.31 25.13
CA SER A 101 22.53 -16.45 23.74
C SER A 101 21.73 -17.56 23.05
N SER A 102 20.78 -17.18 22.19
CA SER A 102 20.35 -18.01 21.07
C SER A 102 20.82 -17.35 19.79
N THR A 103 21.78 -18.01 19.17
CA THR A 103 22.42 -17.75 17.87
C THR A 103 21.46 -17.07 16.87
N PRO A 104 21.81 -15.91 16.28
CA PRO A 104 21.11 -15.44 15.10
C PRO A 104 21.48 -16.36 13.95
N THR A 105 20.52 -17.15 13.46
CA THR A 105 20.61 -17.71 12.11
C THR A 105 20.47 -16.54 11.15
N SER A 106 21.63 -16.01 10.76
CA SER A 106 21.82 -15.25 9.52
C SER A 106 21.29 -16.11 8.36
N ALA A 107 20.08 -15.79 7.90
CA ALA A 107 19.73 -15.99 6.50
C ALA A 107 19.94 -14.63 5.83
N ASP A 108 21.21 -14.33 5.58
CA ASP A 108 21.63 -13.46 4.52
C ASP A 108 21.22 -14.12 3.20
N ASP A 109 20.00 -13.84 2.71
CA ASP A 109 19.63 -14.08 1.32
C ASP A 109 19.80 -12.77 0.56
N ASP A 110 21.08 -12.48 0.28
CA ASP A 110 21.58 -12.16 -1.06
C ASP A 110 20.58 -11.52 -2.04
N CYS A 111 20.39 -10.19 -1.94
CA CYS A 111 20.02 -9.40 -3.12
C CYS A 111 21.25 -9.23 -4.02
N SER A 112 21.77 -10.31 -4.60
CA SER A 112 22.71 -10.25 -5.73
C SER A 112 21.95 -10.53 -7.03
N GLU A 113 21.35 -9.49 -7.58
CA GLU A 113 20.84 -9.48 -8.96
C GLU A 113 22.05 -9.42 -9.91
N GLY A 114 22.77 -10.53 -10.04
CA GLY A 114 23.80 -10.74 -11.07
C GLY A 114 23.20 -11.35 -12.31
N LEU A 115 22.62 -10.55 -13.20
CA LEU A 115 22.25 -10.99 -14.56
C LEU A 115 23.34 -10.56 -15.56
N PRO A 116 24.05 -11.49 -16.22
CA PRO A 116 24.98 -11.15 -17.30
C PRO A 116 24.20 -10.65 -18.52
N VAL A 117 24.54 -9.45 -18.97
CA VAL A 117 24.18 -8.95 -20.31
C VAL A 117 24.89 -9.84 -21.35
N ALA A 118 24.08 -10.40 -22.25
CA ALA A 118 24.53 -11.14 -23.43
C ALA A 118 25.16 -10.22 -24.48
#